data_AF-A0A6P2D9F2-F1
#
_entry.id   AF-A0A6P2D9F2-F1
#
_cell.length_a   1.000
_cell.length_b   1.000
_cell.length_c   1.000
_cell.angle_alpha   90.00
_cell.angle_beta   90.00
_cell.angle_gamma   90.00
#
_symmetry.space_group_name_H-M   'P 1'
#
loop_
_entity.id
_entity.type
_entity.pdbx_description
1 polymer ?
#
loop_
_entity_poly.entity_id
_entity_poly.type
_entity_poly.pdbx_seq_one_letter_code
_entity_poly.pdbx_strand_id
1 'polypeptide(L)'
;MTLVCDNLNTHHTVSLYKAFDAETAGRLVQTPMNGSRLNMAEMELSVQSRQCLGKRRFETKTEMERTLGAWAEARNAAKAGAGGGKLPPPAPA
;
A
#
# COMPACT_ATOMS: atom_id res chain seq x y z
N MET A 1 -0.69 -3.63 -18.27
CA MET A 1 -0.74 -3.35 -16.81
C MET A 1 -0.99 -4.69 -16.13
N THR A 2 -0.04 -5.18 -15.33
CA THR A 2 -0.17 -6.44 -14.58
C THR A 2 -0.41 -6.07 -13.13
N LEU A 3 -1.57 -6.43 -12.57
CA LEU A 3 -1.86 -6.22 -11.16
C LEU A 3 -1.30 -7.39 -10.35
N VAL A 4 -0.51 -7.10 -9.33
CA VAL A 4 -0.07 -8.09 -8.34
C VAL A 4 -0.83 -7.79 -7.06
N CYS A 5 -1.76 -8.66 -6.70
CA CYS A 5 -2.52 -8.56 -5.45
C CYS A 5 -1.79 -9.26 -4.30
N ASP A 6 -2.07 -8.83 -3.06
CA ASP A 6 -1.62 -9.51 -1.87
C ASP A 6 -2.40 -10.82 -1.65
N ASN A 7 -1.78 -11.82 -1.01
CA ASN A 7 -2.41 -13.11 -0.73
C ASN A 7 -3.23 -13.05 0.57
N LEU A 8 -4.19 -12.13 0.65
CA LEU A 8 -5.06 -12.00 1.81
C LEU A 8 -6.29 -12.90 1.65
N ASN A 9 -6.55 -13.74 2.67
CA ASN A 9 -7.59 -14.79 2.70
C ASN A 9 -9.04 -14.33 2.39
N THR A 10 -9.29 -13.03 2.23
CA THR A 10 -10.59 -12.45 1.85
C THR A 10 -10.79 -12.29 0.34
N HIS A 11 -9.77 -12.55 -0.48
CA HIS A 11 -9.85 -12.51 -1.96
C HIS A 11 -9.89 -13.93 -2.55
N HIS A 12 -11.01 -14.63 -2.41
CA HIS A 12 -11.25 -15.80 -3.26
C HIS A 12 -11.28 -15.37 -4.72
N THR A 13 -10.68 -16.17 -5.60
CA THR A 13 -10.72 -16.03 -7.06
C THR A 13 -12.13 -15.70 -7.58
N VAL A 14 -13.15 -16.31 -6.97
CA VAL A 14 -14.57 -16.12 -7.28
C VAL A 14 -15.03 -14.66 -7.11
N SER A 15 -14.48 -13.93 -6.14
CA SER A 15 -14.80 -12.51 -5.92
C SER A 15 -14.33 -11.63 -7.08
N LEU A 16 -13.20 -11.97 -7.71
CA LEU A 16 -12.69 -11.25 -8.89
C LEU A 16 -13.56 -11.51 -10.12
N TYR A 17 -13.98 -12.75 -10.35
CA TYR A 17 -14.92 -13.10 -11.43
C TYR A 17 -16.35 -12.56 -11.21
N LYS A 18 -16.71 -12.21 -9.97
CA LYS A 18 -17.97 -11.53 -9.67
C LYS A 18 -17.91 -10.03 -9.96
N ALA A 19 -16.76 -9.41 -9.78
CA ALA A 19 -16.58 -7.96 -9.92
C ALA A 19 -16.11 -7.52 -11.33
N PHE A 20 -15.41 -8.40 -12.05
CA PHE A 20 -14.82 -8.10 -13.35
C PHE A 20 -15.20 -9.15 -14.40
N ASP A 21 -15.05 -8.80 -15.67
CA ASP A 21 -15.17 -9.76 -16.77
C ASP A 21 -14.09 -10.86 -16.66
N ALA A 22 -14.32 -12.00 -17.33
CA ALA A 22 -13.46 -13.17 -17.19
C ALA A 22 -12.01 -12.95 -17.67
N GLU A 23 -11.79 -12.06 -18.65
CA GLU A 23 -10.47 -11.73 -19.15
C GLU A 23 -9.71 -10.89 -18.13
N THR A 24 -10.36 -9.86 -17.60
CA THR A 24 -9.82 -9.01 -16.53
C THR A 24 -9.56 -9.83 -15.29
N ALA A 25 -10.52 -10.61 -14.80
CA ALA A 25 -10.36 -11.45 -13.63
C ALA A 25 -9.19 -12.44 -13.78
N GLY A 26 -9.07 -13.13 -14.92
CA GLY A 26 -7.97 -14.05 -15.18
C GLY A 26 -6.59 -13.40 -15.14
N ARG A 27 -6.48 -12.14 -15.58
CA ARG A 27 -5.24 -11.34 -15.47
C ARG A 27 -4.92 -10.94 -14.03
N LEU A 28 -5.93 -10.69 -13.20
CA LEU A 28 -5.79 -10.24 -11.80
C LEU A 28 -5.54 -11.38 -10.80
N VAL A 29 -5.87 -12.62 -11.17
CA VAL A 29 -5.80 -13.81 -10.28
C VAL A 29 -4.37 -14.34 -10.05
N GLN A 30 -3.36 -13.81 -10.74
CA GLN A 30 -1.98 -14.24 -10.51
C GLN A 30 -1.42 -13.71 -9.18
N THR A 31 -1.71 -14.45 -8.10
CA THR A 31 -1.10 -14.25 -6.79
C THR A 31 -0.07 -15.36 -6.55
N PRO A 32 1.24 -15.06 -6.53
CA PRO A 32 2.24 -16.06 -6.15
C PRO A 32 2.02 -16.47 -4.70
N MET A 33 2.01 -17.78 -4.42
CA MET A 33 1.78 -18.35 -3.07
C MET A 33 2.67 -17.76 -1.97
N ASN A 34 3.89 -17.31 -2.32
CA ASN A 34 4.86 -16.68 -1.42
C ASN A 34 5.14 -15.19 -1.76
N GLY A 35 4.21 -14.55 -2.48
CA GLY A 35 4.38 -13.23 -3.09
C GLY A 35 4.39 -12.04 -2.13
N SER A 36 4.21 -12.26 -0.82
CA SER A 36 4.20 -11.20 0.19
C SER A 36 5.45 -10.31 0.13
N ARG A 37 6.63 -10.93 -0.06
CA ARG A 37 7.91 -10.20 -0.21
C ARG A 37 8.09 -9.44 -1.53
N LEU A 38 7.29 -9.74 -2.56
CA LEU A 38 7.30 -9.11 -3.89
C LEU A 38 6.10 -8.19 -4.11
N ASN A 39 5.22 -8.10 -3.11
CA ASN A 39 4.05 -7.26 -3.17
C ASN A 39 4.44 -5.80 -2.88
N MET A 40 4.30 -4.96 -3.91
CA MET A 40 4.55 -3.52 -3.81
C MET A 40 3.74 -2.89 -2.68
N ALA A 41 2.49 -3.33 -2.45
CA ALA A 41 1.65 -2.81 -1.38
C ALA A 41 2.23 -3.09 0.03
N GLU A 42 2.82 -4.27 0.25
CA GLU A 42 3.44 -4.62 1.54
C GLU A 42 4.74 -3.85 1.78
N MET A 43 5.56 -3.67 0.73
CA MET A 43 6.76 -2.83 0.82
C MET A 43 6.39 -1.38 1.13
N GLU A 44 5.36 -0.85 0.46
CA GLU A 44 4.80 0.47 0.71
C GLU A 44 4.31 0.62 2.16
N LEU A 45 3.58 -0.38 2.67
CA LEU A 45 3.10 -0.41 4.05
C LEU A 45 4.25 -0.43 5.06
N SER A 46 5.31 -1.19 4.80
CA SER A 46 6.52 -1.23 5.66
C SER A 46 7.24 0.11 5.71
N VAL A 47 7.35 0.82 4.58
CA VAL A 47 7.97 2.15 4.53
C VAL A 47 7.07 3.19 5.21
N GLN A 48 5.76 3.17 4.96
CA GLN A 48 4.78 4.02 5.65
C GLN A 48 4.84 3.82 7.17
N SER A 49 4.93 2.57 7.61
CA SER A 49 5.00 2.22 9.03
C SER A 49 6.27 2.77 9.67
N ARG A 50 7.41 2.79 8.96
CA ARG A 50 8.67 3.32 9.49
C ARG A 50 8.79 4.84 9.40
N GLN A 51 8.27 5.45 8.35
CA GLN A 51 8.46 6.88 8.05
C GLN A 51 7.33 7.77 8.56
N CYS A 52 6.08 7.29 8.51
CA CYS A 52 4.90 8.09 8.82
C CYS A 52 4.31 7.74 10.19
N LEU A 53 4.13 6.44 10.46
CA LEU A 53 3.49 5.97 11.70
C LEU A 53 4.50 5.87 12.84
N GLY A 54 5.65 5.21 12.61
CA GLY A 54 6.73 5.06 13.57
C GLY A 54 6.23 4.61 14.95
N LYS A 55 6.48 5.46 15.96
CA LYS A 55 5.94 5.31 17.33
C LYS A 55 4.80 6.31 17.63
N ARG A 56 4.33 7.07 16.64
CA ARG A 56 3.32 8.12 16.79
C ARG A 56 1.96 7.49 17.12
N ARG A 57 1.23 8.14 18.00
CA ARG A 57 -0.18 7.83 18.28
C ARG A 57 -1.02 9.02 17.84
N PHE A 58 -2.18 8.74 17.28
CA PHE A 58 -3.14 9.75 16.84
C PHE A 58 -4.33 9.70 17.78
N GLU A 59 -4.81 10.88 18.18
CA GLU A 59 -5.98 10.97 19.04
C GLU A 59 -7.26 10.78 18.22
N THR A 60 -7.24 11.20 16.94
CA THR A 60 -8.38 11.08 16.05
C THR A 60 -8.01 10.44 14.71
N LYS A 61 -9.01 9.79 14.10
CA LYS A 61 -8.88 9.24 12.75
C LYS A 61 -8.54 10.33 11.72
N THR A 62 -9.15 11.51 11.83
CA THR A 62 -8.93 12.64 10.91
C THR A 62 -7.47 13.13 10.92
N GLU A 63 -6.87 13.21 12.11
CA GLU A 63 -5.45 13.59 12.26
C GLU A 63 -4.52 12.56 11.61
N MET A 64 -4.83 11.27 11.80
CA MET A 64 -4.10 10.17 11.16
C MET A 64 -4.20 10.26 9.64
N GLU A 65 -5.41 10.45 9.08
CA GLU A 65 -5.64 10.54 7.63
C GLU A 65 -4.90 11.73 7.01
N ARG A 66 -4.92 12.91 7.64
CA ARG A 66 -4.17 14.08 7.18
C ARG A 66 -2.67 13.82 7.15
N THR A 67 -2.15 13.21 8.21
CA THR A 67 -0.72 12.88 8.32
C THR A 67 -0.31 11.89 7.23
N LEU A 68 -1.11 10.84 7.00
CA LEU A 68 -0.86 9.85 5.97
C LEU A 68 -0.92 10.44 4.56
N GLY A 69 -1.90 11.31 4.29
CA GLY A 69 -2.06 12.00 3.01
C GLY A 69 -0.85 12.87 2.68
N ALA A 70 -0.43 13.72 3.63
CA ALA A 70 0.74 14.57 3.47
C ALA A 70 2.03 13.76 3.23
N TRP A 71 2.21 12.64 3.94
CA TRP A 71 3.34 11.74 3.70
C TRP A 71 3.29 11.12 2.30
N ALA A 72 2.12 10.66 1.84
CA ALA A 72 1.96 10.04 0.53
C ALA A 72 2.26 11.03 -0.61
N GLU A 73 1.75 12.27 -0.51
CA GLU A 73 2.03 13.33 -1.48
C GLU A 73 3.53 13.66 -1.55
N ALA A 74 4.16 13.86 -0.39
CA ALA A 74 5.58 14.18 -0.33
C ALA A 74 6.45 13.04 -0.88
N ARG A 75 6.11 11.79 -0.58
CA ARG A 75 6.81 10.62 -1.13
C ARG A 75 6.65 10.52 -2.65
N ASN A 76 5.44 10.70 -3.17
CA ASN A 76 5.15 10.65 -4.60
C ASN A 76 5.88 11.77 -5.35
N ALA A 77 5.92 12.97 -4.78
CA ALA A 77 6.66 14.10 -5.34
C ALA A 77 8.18 13.86 -5.37
N ALA A 78 8.72 13.18 -4.36
CA ALA A 78 10.15 12.87 -4.28
C ALA A 78 10.61 11.83 -5.33
N LYS A 79 9.69 11.17 -6.06
CA LYS A 79 9.98 10.03 -6.95
C LYS A 79 10.91 8.99 -6.31
N ALA A 80 10.89 8.91 -4.99
CA ALA A 80 11.79 8.04 -4.26
C ALA A 80 11.32 6.60 -4.48
N GLY A 81 12.12 5.82 -5.22
CA GLY A 81 11.98 4.37 -5.22
C GLY A 81 12.17 3.81 -3.80
N ALA A 82 11.99 2.50 -3.61
CA ALA A 82 12.07 1.82 -2.32
C ALA A 82 13.38 2.04 -1.51
N GLY A 83 14.38 2.72 -2.08
CA GLY A 83 15.55 3.24 -1.40
C GLY A 83 15.22 4.43 -0.49
N GLY A 84 14.80 4.13 0.74
CA GLY A 84 15.36 4.65 2.00
C GLY A 84 15.62 6.14 2.22
N GLY A 85 15.20 7.06 1.33
CA GLY A 85 15.29 8.49 1.57
C GLY A 85 14.43 8.83 2.78
N LYS A 86 15.06 9.31 3.86
CA LYS A 86 14.38 9.70 5.09
C LYS A 86 13.59 10.98 4.81
N LEU A 87 12.37 10.85 4.28
CA LEU A 87 11.45 11.97 4.24
C LEU A 87 11.19 12.39 5.69
N PRO A 88 11.33 13.68 6.04
CA PRO A 88 10.92 14.14 7.34
C PRO A 88 9.43 13.80 7.51
N PRO A 89 9.02 13.29 8.70
CA PRO A 89 7.62 13.04 8.95
C PRO A 89 6.86 14.34 8.71
N PRO A 90 5.67 14.29 8.09
CA PRO A 90 4.87 15.50 7.87
C PRO A 90 4.67 16.20 9.22
N ALA A 91 4.82 17.52 9.17
CA ALA A 91 4.72 18.38 10.34
C ALA A 91 3.40 18.10 11.07
N PRO A 92 3.41 18.06 12.43
CA PRO A 92 2.16 18.04 13.17
C PRO A 92 1.35 19.28 12.81
N ALA A 93 0.03 19.10 12.67
CA ALA A 93 -0.91 20.20 12.53
C ALA A 93 -0.93 21.07 13.80
#